data_AF-A0A2I2AB25-F1
#
_entry.id   AF-A0A2I2AB25-F1
#
_cell.length_a   1.000
_cell.length_b   1.000
_cell.length_c   1.000
_cell.angle_alpha   90.00
_cell.angle_beta   90.00
_cell.angle_gamma   90.00
#
_symmetry.space_group_name_H-M   'P 1'
#
loop_
_entity.id
_entity.type
_entity.pdbx_description
1 polymer ?
#
loop_
_entity_poly.entity_id
_entity_poly.type
_entity_poly.pdbx_seq_one_letter_code
_entity_poly.pdbx_strand_id
1 'polypeptide(L)'
;MLMSIVKVTPISNVDGLFNRLINSTCFLKFNGSNIETNYIGELDAKYLTFQYQVMREYAKNSKKKVQAHHLIFSFSQDEFDIKQGNLDKQAMQALELVDTFLKSYLPSDAQYLELVRSEAETRLYVSVVINSVQLNGKVIDTNLYSVNTLRKSFDNYMTENFKKATGKKFVPVVPNKDNLVNSKTVQIDKRGGYVWKEDLKSRILKTVNLIDNFADFEKILSKDFGVEVKRRLTTVDGNIDSLRCAFIYTFVDRQGDKHTVRDYIVSKNGTPRGLGRKFTPIELERIYSEGKS
;
A
#
# COMPACT_ATOMS: atom_id res chain seq x y z
N MET A 1 -8.25 -16.72 -5.00
CA MET A 1 -7.76 -15.32 -5.06
C MET A 1 -6.31 -15.35 -4.58
N LEU A 2 -5.40 -15.49 -5.54
CA LEU A 2 -3.96 -15.71 -5.35
C LEU A 2 -3.24 -14.40 -5.01
N MET A 3 -2.34 -14.39 -4.01
CA MET A 3 -1.06 -13.65 -4.04
C MET A 3 -0.28 -13.72 -2.74
N SER A 4 1.04 -13.81 -2.90
CA SER A 4 2.12 -13.10 -2.18
C SER A 4 1.81 -11.62 -1.91
N ILE A 5 0.91 -11.31 -0.97
CA ILE A 5 0.68 -9.90 -0.60
C ILE A 5 1.89 -9.40 0.14
N VAL A 6 2.65 -8.49 -0.46
CA VAL A 6 3.62 -7.67 0.29
C VAL A 6 2.93 -6.46 0.89
N LYS A 7 2.87 -6.40 2.22
CA LYS A 7 2.48 -5.21 2.99
C LYS A 7 3.74 -4.60 3.58
N VAL A 8 3.97 -3.32 3.34
CA VAL A 8 5.07 -2.56 3.93
C VAL A 8 4.50 -1.63 4.99
N THR A 9 5.04 -1.66 6.20
CA THR A 9 4.68 -0.74 7.28
C THR A 9 5.95 -0.13 7.89
N PRO A 10 6.14 1.20 7.85
CA PRO A 10 7.23 1.84 8.59
C PRO A 10 6.96 1.75 10.10
N ILE A 11 7.99 1.46 10.88
CA ILE A 11 7.90 1.18 12.31
C ILE A 11 8.74 2.19 13.08
N SER A 12 8.14 2.85 14.06
CA SER A 12 8.80 3.79 14.98
C SER A 12 9.04 3.21 16.37
N ASN A 13 8.48 2.04 16.68
CA ASN A 13 8.70 1.30 17.92
C ASN A 13 9.00 -0.17 17.57
N VAL A 14 10.28 -0.49 17.40
CA VAL A 14 10.72 -1.85 17.02
C VAL A 14 10.55 -2.85 18.17
N ASP A 15 10.67 -2.40 19.43
CA ASP A 15 10.48 -3.22 20.63
C ASP A 15 9.06 -3.80 20.70
N GLY A 16 8.05 -2.94 20.58
CA GLY A 16 6.65 -3.38 20.55
C GLY A 16 6.34 -4.32 19.38
N LEU A 17 7.04 -4.15 18.25
CA LEU A 17 6.89 -5.05 17.11
C LEU A 17 7.49 -6.44 17.40
N PHE A 18 8.74 -6.50 17.87
CA PHE A 18 9.40 -7.77 18.16
C PHE A 18 8.67 -8.55 19.24
N ASN A 19 8.27 -7.91 20.35
CA ASN A 19 7.46 -8.57 21.38
C ASN A 19 6.18 -9.18 20.81
N ARG A 20 5.49 -8.48 19.92
CA ARG A 20 4.27 -9.00 19.27
C ARG A 20 4.54 -10.13 18.28
N LEU A 21 5.67 -10.09 17.57
CA LEU A 21 5.98 -11.08 16.55
C LEU A 21 6.51 -12.38 17.15
N ILE A 22 7.40 -12.26 18.13
CA ILE A 22 8.15 -13.37 18.73
C ILE A 22 7.31 -14.10 19.78
N ASN A 23 6.58 -13.37 20.62
CA ASN A 23 5.73 -13.97 21.65
C ASN A 23 4.36 -14.42 21.09
N SER A 24 4.23 -14.52 19.77
CA SER A 24 2.98 -14.95 19.13
C SER A 24 2.91 -16.47 19.05
N THR A 25 1.76 -17.03 19.42
CA THR A 25 1.49 -18.48 19.35
C THR A 25 1.45 -19.06 17.93
N CYS A 26 1.52 -18.22 16.89
CA CYS A 26 1.47 -18.65 15.50
C CYS A 26 2.83 -18.63 14.80
N PHE A 27 3.91 -18.40 15.54
CA PHE A 27 5.29 -18.46 15.05
C PHE A 27 5.73 -19.91 14.82
N LEU A 28 6.36 -20.18 13.66
CA LEU A 28 6.79 -21.52 13.28
C LEU A 28 8.32 -21.65 13.20
N LYS A 29 8.96 -20.79 12.41
CA LYS A 29 10.42 -20.79 12.17
C LYS A 29 10.90 -19.38 11.88
N PHE A 30 12.19 -19.15 12.09
CA PHE A 30 12.85 -17.89 11.78
C PHE A 30 14.12 -18.08 10.96
N ASN A 31 14.53 -17.00 10.30
CA ASN A 31 15.83 -16.83 9.68
C ASN A 31 16.20 -15.34 9.74
N GLY A 32 17.37 -14.96 9.26
CA GLY A 32 17.70 -13.56 9.06
C GLY A 32 19.12 -13.37 8.58
N SER A 33 19.45 -12.11 8.30
CA SER A 33 20.80 -11.71 7.95
C SER A 33 21.27 -10.63 8.91
N ASN A 34 22.54 -10.72 9.30
CA ASN A 34 23.18 -9.75 10.19
C ASN A 34 22.44 -9.59 11.54
N ILE A 35 21.88 -10.69 12.05
CA ILE A 35 21.24 -10.78 13.35
C ILE A 35 21.90 -11.88 14.16
N GLU A 36 21.95 -11.69 15.48
CA GLU A 36 22.44 -12.68 16.43
C GLU A 36 21.26 -13.20 17.28
N THR A 37 21.22 -14.51 17.52
CA THR A 37 20.37 -15.09 18.56
C THR A 37 20.96 -14.78 19.93
N ASN A 38 20.18 -14.92 20.99
CA ASN A 38 20.71 -14.77 22.35
C ASN A 38 21.77 -15.86 22.66
N TYR A 39 22.39 -15.78 23.84
CA TYR A 39 23.46 -16.69 24.27
C TYR A 39 23.05 -18.18 24.38
N ILE A 40 21.75 -18.49 24.44
CA ILE A 40 21.21 -19.86 24.42
C ILE A 40 20.73 -20.28 23.03
N GLY A 41 20.97 -19.48 21.98
CA GLY A 41 20.58 -19.77 20.61
C GLY A 41 19.11 -19.50 20.30
N GLU A 42 18.38 -18.84 21.20
CA GLU A 42 16.97 -18.52 21.05
C GLU A 42 16.74 -17.09 20.57
N LEU A 43 15.56 -16.88 19.98
CA LEU A 43 15.10 -15.58 19.55
C LEU A 43 14.58 -14.79 20.76
N ASP A 44 15.30 -13.75 21.18
CA ASP A 44 14.88 -12.88 22.27
C ASP A 44 14.52 -11.48 21.75
N ALA A 45 13.29 -11.04 22.03
CA ALA A 45 12.76 -9.78 21.51
C ALA A 45 13.54 -8.56 22.01
N LYS A 46 13.99 -8.59 23.26
CA LYS A 46 14.73 -7.50 23.87
C LYS A 46 16.15 -7.43 23.30
N TYR A 47 16.80 -8.57 23.13
CA TYR A 47 18.12 -8.69 22.53
C TYR A 47 18.14 -8.20 21.07
N LEU A 48 17.16 -8.60 20.26
CA LEU A 48 17.01 -8.10 18.89
C LEU A 48 16.72 -6.60 18.84
N THR A 49 15.91 -6.10 19.77
CA THR A 49 15.66 -4.66 19.91
C THR A 49 16.96 -3.90 20.14
N PHE A 50 17.82 -4.39 21.04
CA PHE A 50 19.12 -3.77 21.28
C PHE A 50 20.00 -3.79 20.03
N GLN A 51 20.10 -4.91 19.33
CA GLN A 51 20.86 -4.99 18.07
C GLN A 51 20.40 -3.93 17.06
N TYR A 52 19.07 -3.75 16.91
CA TYR A 52 18.53 -2.76 15.97
C TYR A 52 18.80 -1.32 16.41
N GLN A 53 18.76 -1.06 17.72
CA GLN A 53 19.03 0.26 18.30
C GLN A 53 20.49 0.67 18.15
N VAL A 54 21.44 -0.24 18.38
CA VAL A 54 22.88 0.05 18.24
C VAL A 54 23.21 0.51 16.82
N MET A 55 22.66 -0.15 15.80
CA MET A 55 22.84 0.29 14.40
C MET A 55 22.33 1.71 14.15
N ARG A 56 21.23 2.08 14.81
CA ARG A 56 20.66 3.43 14.70
C ARG A 56 21.55 4.48 15.37
N GLU A 57 22.22 4.14 16.47
CA GLU A 57 23.19 5.03 17.12
C GLU A 57 24.39 5.29 16.20
N TYR A 58 24.88 4.26 15.49
CA TYR A 58 25.94 4.41 14.49
C TYR A 58 25.56 5.36 13.34
N ALA A 59 24.27 5.42 12.95
CA ALA A 59 23.81 6.31 11.88
C ALA A 59 23.90 7.81 12.23
N LYS A 60 24.05 8.17 13.51
CA LYS A 60 24.09 9.55 14.03
C LYS A 60 22.97 10.46 13.50
N ASN A 61 21.83 9.89 13.09
CA ASN A 61 20.70 10.64 12.53
C ASN A 61 19.55 10.73 13.54
N SER A 62 19.65 11.72 14.43
CA SER A 62 18.66 11.97 15.49
C SER A 62 17.24 12.29 14.98
N LYS A 63 17.11 12.70 13.71
CA LYS A 63 15.80 13.08 13.11
C LYS A 63 15.06 11.90 12.46
N LYS A 64 15.70 10.75 12.28
CA LYS A 64 15.09 9.59 11.62
C LYS A 64 14.09 8.91 12.57
N LYS A 65 12.80 9.10 12.33
CA LYS A 65 11.69 8.54 13.15
C LYS A 65 11.42 7.05 12.87
N VAL A 66 11.67 6.59 11.64
CA VAL A 66 11.48 5.19 11.26
C VAL A 66 12.70 4.39 11.73
N GLN A 67 12.46 3.43 12.60
CA GLN A 67 13.46 2.52 13.15
C GLN A 67 13.63 1.29 12.25
N ALA A 68 12.53 0.74 11.74
CA ALA A 68 12.51 -0.44 10.90
C ALA A 68 11.38 -0.39 9.87
N HIS A 69 11.42 -1.29 8.90
CA HIS A 69 10.30 -1.57 8.00
C HIS A 69 9.82 -2.99 8.23
N HIS A 70 8.53 -3.16 8.48
CA HIS A 70 7.89 -4.46 8.58
C HIS A 70 7.26 -4.81 7.24
N LEU A 71 7.78 -5.85 6.60
CA LEU A 71 7.20 -6.50 5.44
C LEU A 71 6.42 -7.73 5.89
N ILE A 72 5.30 -8.00 5.23
CA ILE A 72 4.60 -9.28 5.36
C ILE A 72 4.49 -9.83 3.96
N PHE A 73 5.00 -11.02 3.71
CA PHE A 73 4.76 -11.81 2.48
C PHE A 73 3.70 -12.86 2.81
N SER A 74 2.53 -12.78 2.19
CA SER A 74 1.42 -13.73 2.45
C SER A 74 1.24 -14.69 1.30
N PHE A 75 1.31 -15.99 1.50
CA PHE A 75 1.13 -16.95 0.43
C PHE A 75 -0.30 -17.51 0.40
N SER A 76 -0.80 -17.76 -0.80
CA SER A 76 -2.10 -18.40 -1.04
C SER A 76 -2.06 -19.91 -0.82
N GLN A 77 -3.24 -20.53 -0.74
CA GLN A 77 -3.36 -21.98 -0.59
C GLN A 77 -2.89 -22.76 -1.83
N ASP A 78 -3.00 -22.14 -3.02
CA ASP A 78 -2.51 -22.74 -4.27
C ASP A 78 -0.97 -22.85 -4.25
N GLU A 79 -0.31 -21.82 -3.70
CA GLU A 79 1.14 -21.79 -3.50
C GLU A 79 1.54 -22.77 -2.39
N PHE A 80 0.99 -22.61 -1.18
CA PHE A 80 1.23 -23.47 -0.02
C PHE A 80 -0.08 -23.98 0.57
N ASP A 81 -0.33 -25.28 0.39
CA ASP A 81 -1.49 -25.95 0.99
C ASP A 81 -1.11 -26.45 2.37
N ILE A 82 -1.36 -25.60 3.37
CA ILE A 82 -1.05 -25.90 4.77
C ILE A 82 -1.97 -26.96 5.39
N LYS A 83 -3.09 -27.33 4.75
CA LYS A 83 -4.03 -28.34 5.27
C LYS A 83 -3.71 -29.75 4.77
N GLN A 84 -3.20 -29.86 3.55
CA GLN A 84 -2.91 -31.17 2.93
C GLN A 84 -1.42 -31.48 2.84
N GLY A 85 -0.54 -30.51 3.11
CA GLY A 85 0.90 -30.68 2.99
C GLY A 85 1.65 -30.67 4.33
N ASN A 86 2.92 -31.02 4.28
CA ASN A 86 3.83 -30.91 5.42
C ASN A 86 4.10 -29.42 5.72
N LEU A 87 3.47 -28.91 6.79
CA LEU A 87 3.57 -27.49 7.20
C LEU A 87 5.02 -27.07 7.47
N ASP A 88 5.83 -27.92 8.10
CA ASP A 88 7.22 -27.62 8.43
C ASP A 88 8.06 -27.41 7.16
N LYS A 89 7.92 -28.32 6.19
CA LYS A 89 8.58 -28.22 4.89
C LYS A 89 8.15 -26.96 4.13
N GLN A 90 6.85 -26.64 4.12
CA GLN A 90 6.32 -25.45 3.45
C GLN A 90 6.78 -24.16 4.12
N ALA A 91 6.87 -24.15 5.47
CA ALA A 91 7.44 -23.05 6.21
C ALA A 91 8.91 -22.81 5.84
N MET A 92 9.72 -23.87 5.73
CA MET A 92 11.11 -23.76 5.28
C MET A 92 11.22 -23.24 3.85
N GLN A 93 10.42 -23.75 2.92
CA GLN A 93 10.42 -23.29 1.53
C GLN A 93 10.04 -21.81 1.41
N ALA A 94 9.08 -21.34 2.23
CA ALA A 94 8.71 -19.94 2.24
C ALA A 94 9.80 -19.03 2.81
N LEU A 95 10.51 -19.46 3.88
CA LEU A 95 11.69 -18.73 4.36
C LEU A 95 12.77 -18.69 3.30
N GLU A 96 13.11 -19.81 2.70
CA GLU A 96 14.16 -19.89 1.68
C GLU A 96 13.90 -18.93 0.51
N LEU A 97 12.65 -18.88 0.04
CA LEU A 97 12.24 -17.98 -1.04
C LEU A 97 12.35 -16.51 -0.65
N VAL A 98 11.94 -16.16 0.57
CA VAL A 98 11.99 -14.76 1.05
C VAL A 98 13.41 -14.34 1.35
N ASP A 99 14.20 -15.15 2.06
CA ASP A 99 15.60 -14.87 2.40
C ASP A 99 16.47 -14.73 1.16
N THR A 100 16.37 -15.66 0.22
CA THR A 100 17.16 -15.59 -1.02
C THR A 100 16.77 -14.37 -1.86
N PHE A 101 15.48 -14.02 -1.91
CA PHE A 101 15.05 -12.78 -2.53
C PHE A 101 15.65 -11.56 -1.83
N LEU A 102 15.55 -11.47 -0.51
CA LEU A 102 16.03 -10.33 0.25
C LEU A 102 17.55 -10.15 0.15
N LYS A 103 18.33 -11.25 0.15
CA LYS A 103 19.78 -11.22 -0.11
C LYS A 103 20.14 -10.65 -1.47
N SER A 104 19.30 -10.89 -2.49
CA SER A 104 19.51 -10.33 -3.83
C SER A 104 18.99 -8.89 -3.97
N TYR A 105 18.03 -8.49 -3.14
CA TYR A 105 17.29 -7.24 -3.29
C TYR A 105 17.79 -6.11 -2.37
N LEU A 106 18.23 -6.46 -1.17
CA LEU A 106 18.75 -5.52 -0.17
C LEU A 106 20.28 -5.40 -0.28
N PRO A 107 20.86 -4.30 0.22
CA PRO A 107 22.31 -4.22 0.42
C PRO A 107 22.84 -5.36 1.30
N SER A 108 24.06 -5.83 1.06
CA SER A 108 24.70 -6.92 1.84
C SER A 108 24.74 -6.66 3.34
N ASP A 109 24.90 -5.40 3.73
CA ASP A 109 24.98 -4.96 5.13
C ASP A 109 23.61 -4.67 5.74
N ALA A 110 22.51 -5.02 5.05
CA ALA A 110 21.17 -4.88 5.61
C ALA A 110 20.97 -5.89 6.74
N GLN A 111 20.47 -5.40 7.87
CA GLN A 111 20.06 -6.24 8.99
C GLN A 111 18.56 -6.52 8.90
N TYR A 112 18.18 -7.79 8.91
CA TYR A 112 16.77 -8.18 8.91
C TYR A 112 16.50 -9.51 9.63
N LEU A 113 15.30 -9.63 10.17
CA LEU A 113 14.74 -10.84 10.76
C LEU A 113 13.54 -11.30 9.93
N GLU A 114 13.43 -12.60 9.69
CA GLU A 114 12.30 -13.25 9.04
C GLU A 114 11.62 -14.24 9.98
N LEU A 115 10.29 -14.25 9.99
CA LEU A 115 9.48 -15.08 10.86
C LEU A 115 8.35 -15.69 10.05
N VAL A 116 8.33 -17.01 9.89
CA VAL A 116 7.17 -17.71 9.34
C VAL A 116 6.09 -17.80 10.39
N ARG A 117 4.87 -17.48 9.97
CA ARG A 117 3.68 -17.59 10.78
C ARG A 117 2.56 -18.26 10.01
N SER A 118 1.71 -18.99 10.72
CA SER A 118 0.45 -19.52 10.19
C SER A 118 -0.70 -19.00 11.06
N GLU A 119 -1.39 -17.97 10.60
CA GLU A 119 -2.52 -17.41 11.34
C GLU A 119 -3.79 -18.23 11.07
N ALA A 120 -4.32 -18.85 12.14
CA ALA A 120 -5.54 -19.65 12.14
C ALA A 120 -5.59 -20.78 11.08
N GLU A 121 -4.44 -21.34 10.71
CA GLU A 121 -4.33 -22.42 9.71
C GLU A 121 -4.99 -22.10 8.37
N THR A 122 -5.04 -20.82 7.99
CA THR A 122 -5.64 -20.41 6.71
C THR A 122 -4.60 -20.15 5.63
N ARG A 123 -3.44 -19.57 5.99
CA ARG A 123 -2.35 -19.20 5.08
C ARG A 123 -1.00 -19.12 5.80
N LEU A 124 0.05 -19.29 5.03
CA LEU A 124 1.42 -19.06 5.45
C LEU A 124 1.82 -17.60 5.22
N TYR A 125 2.49 -17.00 6.20
CA TYR A 125 3.00 -15.63 6.14
C TYR A 125 4.48 -15.63 6.52
N VAL A 126 5.27 -14.77 5.88
CA VAL A 126 6.63 -14.44 6.33
C VAL A 126 6.66 -12.97 6.72
N SER A 127 6.76 -12.73 8.02
CA SER A 127 6.98 -11.40 8.59
C SER A 127 8.47 -11.08 8.55
N VAL A 128 8.84 -10.02 7.85
CA VAL A 128 10.22 -9.55 7.77
C VAL A 128 10.33 -8.20 8.46
N VAL A 129 11.23 -8.07 9.42
CA VAL A 129 11.59 -6.80 10.03
C VAL A 129 12.95 -6.42 9.48
N ILE A 130 13.05 -5.28 8.80
CA ILE A 130 14.30 -4.79 8.20
C ILE A 130 14.71 -3.53 8.95
N ASN A 131 15.93 -3.50 9.46
CA ASN A 131 16.47 -2.31 10.08
C ASN A 131 16.54 -1.17 9.05
N SER A 132 16.17 0.03 9.45
CA SER A 132 16.21 1.20 8.55
C SER A 132 17.63 1.71 8.27
N VAL A 133 18.63 1.13 8.94
CA VAL A 133 20.06 1.43 8.87
C VAL A 133 20.84 0.13 8.65
N GLN A 134 21.86 0.19 7.81
CA GLN A 134 22.82 -0.89 7.53
C GLN A 134 23.84 -1.02 8.66
N LEU A 135 24.58 -2.14 8.71
CA LEU A 135 25.66 -2.34 9.69
C LEU A 135 26.75 -1.26 9.62
N ASN A 136 26.99 -0.70 8.43
CA ASN A 136 27.94 0.40 8.22
C ASN A 136 27.42 1.79 8.63
N GLY A 137 26.23 1.87 9.25
CA GLY A 137 25.59 3.12 9.69
C GLY A 137 24.87 3.90 8.58
N LYS A 138 24.93 3.47 7.31
CA LYS A 138 24.19 4.12 6.22
C LYS A 138 22.71 3.78 6.30
N VAL A 139 21.88 4.76 5.98
CA VAL A 139 20.43 4.56 5.84
C VAL A 139 20.14 3.73 4.60
N ILE A 140 19.24 2.74 4.72
CA ILE A 140 18.70 2.02 3.57
C ILE A 140 17.74 2.93 2.80
N ASP A 141 17.86 2.97 1.46
CA ASP A 141 17.00 3.77 0.60
C ASP A 141 15.52 3.38 0.75
N THR A 142 14.67 4.37 1.01
CA THR A 142 13.22 4.21 1.11
C THR A 142 12.57 3.68 -0.16
N ASN A 143 13.18 3.90 -1.34
CA ASN A 143 12.66 3.41 -2.61
C ASN A 143 12.61 1.87 -2.66
N LEU A 144 13.51 1.19 -1.94
CA LEU A 144 13.50 -0.28 -1.83
C LEU A 144 12.25 -0.80 -1.12
N TYR A 145 11.60 0.03 -0.30
CA TYR A 145 10.37 -0.32 0.42
C TYR A 145 9.10 0.12 -0.32
N SER A 146 9.21 0.61 -1.57
CA SER A 146 8.04 0.86 -2.41
C SER A 146 7.27 -0.44 -2.66
N VAL A 147 6.03 -0.52 -2.19
CA VAL A 147 5.18 -1.73 -2.32
C VAL A 147 5.09 -2.21 -3.77
N ASN A 148 4.95 -1.28 -4.73
CA ASN A 148 4.82 -1.64 -6.14
C ASN A 148 6.13 -2.20 -6.71
N THR A 149 7.26 -1.59 -6.35
CA THR A 149 8.59 -2.05 -6.77
C THR A 149 8.88 -3.42 -6.17
N LEU A 150 8.66 -3.56 -4.87
CA LEU A 150 8.95 -4.79 -4.14
C LEU A 150 8.09 -5.95 -4.62
N ARG A 151 6.78 -5.74 -4.85
CA ARG A 151 5.91 -6.76 -5.44
C ARG A 151 6.40 -7.19 -6.82
N LYS A 152 6.68 -6.23 -7.71
CA LYS A 152 7.16 -6.54 -9.06
C LYS A 152 8.47 -7.32 -9.02
N SER A 153 9.43 -6.90 -8.19
CA SER A 153 10.72 -7.59 -8.05
C SER A 153 10.55 -8.99 -7.45
N PHE A 154 9.68 -9.15 -6.45
CA PHE A 154 9.40 -10.44 -5.84
C PHE A 154 8.67 -11.39 -6.81
N ASP A 155 7.67 -10.92 -7.55
CA ASP A 155 6.95 -11.74 -8.53
C ASP A 155 7.87 -12.21 -9.66
N ASN A 156 8.78 -11.34 -10.12
CA ASN A 156 9.83 -11.71 -11.08
C ASN A 156 10.73 -12.81 -10.50
N TYR A 157 11.23 -12.62 -9.27
CA TYR A 157 12.05 -13.61 -8.58
C TYR A 157 11.33 -14.96 -8.42
N MET A 158 10.05 -14.93 -8.04
CA MET A 158 9.23 -16.12 -7.83
C MET A 158 8.98 -16.88 -9.14
N THR A 159 8.85 -16.18 -10.27
CA THR A 159 8.68 -16.80 -11.59
C THR A 159 9.86 -17.70 -11.96
N GLU A 160 11.07 -17.36 -11.51
CA GLU A 160 12.30 -18.10 -11.81
C GLU A 160 12.64 -19.18 -10.76
N ASN A 161 12.27 -18.96 -9.49
CA ASN A 161 12.79 -19.73 -8.36
C ASN A 161 11.74 -20.56 -7.62
N PHE A 162 10.44 -20.23 -7.72
CA PHE A 162 9.40 -20.95 -6.98
C PHE A 162 9.33 -22.43 -7.34
N LYS A 163 9.43 -22.77 -8.64
CA LYS A 163 9.42 -24.17 -9.08
C LYS A 163 10.62 -24.95 -8.56
N LYS A 164 11.78 -24.31 -8.43
CA LYS A 164 12.99 -24.95 -7.89
C LYS A 164 12.82 -25.26 -6.39
N ALA A 165 12.28 -24.32 -5.62
CA ALA A 165 12.08 -24.48 -4.18
C ALA A 165 10.91 -25.43 -3.83
N THR A 166 9.81 -25.37 -4.59
CA THR A 166 8.54 -26.02 -4.21
C THR A 166 8.10 -27.17 -5.12
N GLY A 167 8.65 -27.27 -6.33
CA GLY A 167 8.16 -28.16 -7.38
C GLY A 167 6.90 -27.66 -8.09
N LYS A 168 6.25 -26.58 -7.61
CA LYS A 168 5.02 -26.02 -8.18
C LYS A 168 5.31 -24.87 -9.14
N LYS A 169 4.39 -24.60 -10.07
CA LYS A 169 4.47 -23.44 -10.96
C LYS A 169 3.95 -22.20 -10.23
N PHE A 170 4.73 -21.11 -10.25
CA PHE A 170 4.26 -19.81 -9.81
C PHE A 170 3.46 -19.14 -10.94
N VAL A 171 2.35 -18.50 -10.58
CA VAL A 171 1.52 -17.73 -11.51
C VAL A 171 1.45 -16.31 -10.97
N PRO A 172 2.18 -15.34 -11.56
CA PRO A 172 2.10 -13.95 -11.14
C PRO A 172 0.70 -13.42 -11.38
N VAL A 173 0.23 -12.55 -10.49
CA VAL A 173 -1.04 -11.86 -10.70
C VAL A 173 -0.85 -10.84 -11.80
N VAL A 174 -1.55 -11.04 -12.92
CA VAL A 174 -1.67 -10.01 -13.95
C VAL A 174 -2.57 -8.92 -13.38
N PRO A 175 -2.06 -7.70 -13.11
CA PRO A 175 -2.90 -6.62 -12.62
C PRO A 175 -3.97 -6.35 -13.66
N ASN A 176 -5.23 -6.55 -13.29
CA ASN A 176 -6.36 -6.26 -14.15
C ASN A 176 -6.41 -4.74 -14.38
N LYS A 177 -5.89 -4.28 -15.53
CA LYS A 177 -5.77 -2.86 -15.88
C LYS A 177 -7.13 -2.17 -15.98
N ASP A 178 -8.20 -2.94 -16.21
CA ASP A 178 -9.56 -2.44 -16.35
C ASP A 178 -10.22 -2.10 -14.99
N ASN A 179 -9.64 -2.56 -13.89
CA ASN A 179 -10.16 -2.36 -12.54
C ASN A 179 -9.06 -1.91 -11.55
N LEU A 180 -8.29 -0.88 -11.92
CA LEU A 180 -7.52 -0.08 -10.95
C LEU A 180 -8.45 0.77 -10.06
N VAL A 181 -9.44 0.14 -9.45
CA VAL A 181 -10.22 0.75 -8.39
C VAL A 181 -9.34 0.71 -7.15
N ASN A 182 -9.07 1.88 -6.56
CA ASN A 182 -8.27 2.02 -5.35
C ASN A 182 -8.70 0.98 -4.31
N SER A 183 -7.89 -0.06 -4.08
CA SER A 183 -8.30 -1.24 -3.30
C SER A 183 -8.69 -0.88 -1.86
N LYS A 184 -8.13 0.20 -1.31
CA LYS A 184 -8.56 0.78 -0.04
C LYS A 184 -10.00 1.29 -0.08
N THR A 185 -10.38 1.99 -1.14
CA THR A 185 -11.75 2.51 -1.32
C THR A 185 -12.77 1.39 -1.48
N VAL A 186 -12.46 0.37 -2.29
CA VAL A 186 -13.35 -0.80 -2.48
C VAL A 186 -13.50 -1.61 -1.21
N GLN A 187 -12.44 -1.77 -0.41
CA GLN A 187 -12.53 -2.51 0.86
C GLN A 187 -13.25 -1.72 1.96
N ILE A 188 -13.16 -0.39 1.97
CA ILE A 188 -13.93 0.48 2.87
C ILE A 188 -15.42 0.38 2.49
N ASP A 189 -15.74 0.51 1.19
CA ASP A 189 -17.11 0.44 0.68
C ASP A 189 -17.77 -0.93 0.92
N LYS A 190 -17.04 -2.03 0.67
CA LYS A 190 -17.50 -3.41 0.99
C LYS A 190 -17.72 -3.68 2.48
N ARG A 191 -17.18 -2.86 3.38
CA ARG A 191 -17.39 -2.92 4.83
C ARG A 191 -18.43 -1.90 5.32
N GLY A 192 -19.13 -1.21 4.41
CA GLY A 192 -20.05 -0.12 4.74
C GLY A 192 -19.37 1.13 5.29
N GLY A 193 -18.06 1.25 5.09
CA GLY A 193 -17.27 2.39 5.55
C GLY A 193 -17.47 3.62 4.67
N TYR A 194 -17.33 4.79 5.29
CA TYR A 194 -17.52 6.07 4.61
C TYR A 194 -16.37 6.37 3.64
N VAL A 195 -16.71 6.70 2.39
CA VAL A 195 -15.76 7.17 1.37
C VAL A 195 -16.12 8.60 0.97
N TRP A 196 -15.37 9.58 1.48
CA TRP A 196 -15.63 11.00 1.24
C TRP A 196 -15.72 11.38 -0.25
N LYS A 197 -14.94 10.72 -1.12
CA LYS A 197 -15.01 10.96 -2.57
C LYS A 197 -16.35 10.56 -3.17
N GLU A 198 -16.93 9.45 -2.74
CA GLU A 198 -18.23 9.00 -3.25
C GLU A 198 -19.37 9.87 -2.67
N ASP A 199 -19.25 10.32 -1.43
CA ASP A 199 -20.18 11.32 -0.86
C ASP A 199 -20.14 12.63 -1.66
N LEU A 200 -18.95 13.16 -1.97
CA LEU A 200 -18.82 14.36 -2.80
C LEU A 200 -19.41 14.17 -4.20
N LYS A 201 -19.13 13.04 -4.86
CA LYS A 201 -19.73 12.73 -6.17
C LYS A 201 -21.25 12.65 -6.08
N SER A 202 -21.79 12.04 -5.01
CA SER A 202 -23.22 11.96 -4.77
C SER A 202 -23.83 13.36 -4.60
N ARG A 203 -23.20 14.25 -3.84
CA ARG A 203 -23.64 15.65 -3.69
C ARG A 203 -23.68 16.36 -5.04
N ILE A 204 -22.61 16.25 -5.84
CA ILE A 204 -22.54 16.84 -7.19
C ILE A 204 -23.66 16.31 -8.08
N LEU A 205 -23.86 14.99 -8.15
CA LEU A 205 -24.90 14.38 -9.00
C LEU A 205 -26.31 14.72 -8.54
N LYS A 206 -26.55 14.83 -7.22
CA LYS A 206 -27.82 15.31 -6.68
C LYS A 206 -28.08 16.75 -7.10
N THR A 207 -27.08 17.63 -7.02
CA THR A 207 -27.20 18.99 -7.55
C THR A 207 -27.54 18.97 -9.03
N VAL A 208 -26.87 18.11 -9.82
CA VAL A 208 -27.12 18.02 -11.26
C VAL A 208 -28.58 17.66 -11.56
N ASN A 209 -29.15 16.75 -10.78
CA ASN A 209 -30.54 16.33 -10.96
C ASN A 209 -31.54 17.40 -10.50
N LEU A 210 -31.17 18.27 -9.55
CA LEU A 210 -32.05 19.27 -8.94
C LEU A 210 -32.16 20.58 -9.72
N ILE A 211 -31.13 20.97 -10.45
CA ILE A 211 -31.10 22.27 -11.15
C ILE A 211 -31.50 22.08 -12.61
N ASP A 212 -32.16 23.08 -13.22
CA ASP A 212 -32.53 23.04 -14.64
C ASP A 212 -31.58 23.82 -15.54
N ASN A 213 -30.68 24.60 -14.92
CA ASN A 213 -29.68 25.41 -15.60
C ASN A 213 -28.32 25.26 -14.91
N PHE A 214 -27.27 25.09 -15.71
CA PHE A 214 -25.90 24.99 -15.21
C PHE A 214 -25.44 26.27 -14.48
N ALA A 215 -25.98 27.44 -14.82
CA ALA A 215 -25.60 28.69 -14.16
C ALA A 215 -25.85 28.69 -12.64
N ASP A 216 -26.84 27.91 -12.17
CA ASP A 216 -27.17 27.80 -10.74
C ASP A 216 -26.36 26.71 -10.02
N PHE A 217 -25.58 25.91 -10.74
CA PHE A 217 -24.90 24.73 -10.21
C PHE A 217 -24.05 25.02 -8.98
N GLU A 218 -23.12 25.97 -9.07
CA GLU A 218 -22.20 26.27 -7.96
C GLU A 218 -22.95 26.81 -6.74
N LYS A 219 -23.96 27.64 -6.98
CA LYS A 219 -24.78 28.24 -5.93
C LYS A 219 -25.57 27.18 -5.17
N ILE A 220 -26.24 26.27 -5.87
CA ILE A 220 -27.04 25.21 -5.26
C ILE A 220 -26.14 24.15 -4.62
N LEU A 221 -25.03 23.77 -5.25
CA LEU A 221 -24.05 22.85 -4.70
C LEU A 221 -23.46 23.36 -3.36
N SER A 222 -23.18 24.66 -3.29
CA SER A 222 -22.71 25.29 -2.05
C SER A 222 -23.82 25.38 -1.00
N LYS A 223 -25.00 25.88 -1.37
CA LYS A 223 -26.08 26.17 -0.41
C LYS A 223 -26.70 24.90 0.17
N ASP A 224 -27.01 23.93 -0.67
CA ASP A 224 -27.84 22.78 -0.29
C ASP A 224 -27.00 21.55 0.07
N PHE A 225 -25.74 21.51 -0.38
CA PHE A 225 -24.85 20.38 -0.15
C PHE A 225 -23.52 20.75 0.53
N GLY A 226 -23.29 22.04 0.85
CA GLY A 226 -22.11 22.48 1.59
C GLY A 226 -20.79 22.25 0.86
N VAL A 227 -20.81 22.27 -0.48
CA VAL A 227 -19.62 22.08 -1.31
C VAL A 227 -19.30 23.38 -2.04
N GLU A 228 -18.18 24.00 -1.68
CA GLU A 228 -17.66 25.19 -2.35
C GLU A 228 -16.88 24.82 -3.62
N VAL A 229 -17.10 25.59 -4.69
CA VAL A 229 -16.39 25.42 -5.97
C VAL A 229 -15.50 26.62 -6.22
N LYS A 230 -14.24 26.36 -6.57
CA LYS A 230 -13.33 27.37 -7.10
C LYS A 230 -12.92 27.03 -8.52
N ARG A 231 -13.04 28.01 -9.42
CA ARG A 231 -12.59 27.91 -10.81
C ARG A 231 -11.09 28.17 -10.92
N ARG A 232 -10.40 27.39 -11.75
CA ARG A 232 -8.98 27.60 -12.07
C ARG A 232 -8.68 27.20 -13.51
N LEU A 233 -7.94 28.02 -14.23
CA LEU A 233 -7.44 27.67 -15.56
C LEU A 233 -6.30 26.64 -15.44
N THR A 234 -6.36 25.58 -16.25
CA THR A 234 -5.35 24.52 -16.29
C THR A 234 -5.19 24.00 -17.72
N THR A 235 -4.09 23.31 -17.99
CA THR A 235 -3.86 22.63 -19.27
C THR A 235 -4.77 21.41 -19.45
N VAL A 236 -5.19 21.16 -20.70
CA VAL A 236 -5.90 19.95 -21.12
C VAL A 236 -4.88 18.84 -21.28
N ASP A 237 -4.97 17.79 -20.48
CA ASP A 237 -4.08 16.61 -20.53
C ASP A 237 -2.57 16.95 -20.51
N GLY A 238 -2.20 18.10 -19.92
CA GLY A 238 -0.81 18.57 -19.86
C GLY A 238 -0.34 19.37 -21.08
N ASN A 239 -1.17 19.55 -22.10
CA ASN A 239 -0.85 20.36 -23.27
C ASN A 239 -0.96 21.87 -22.93
N ILE A 240 0.17 22.58 -23.04
CA ILE A 240 0.28 24.02 -22.74
C ILE A 240 -0.56 24.86 -23.71
N ASP A 241 -0.74 24.39 -24.94
CA ASP A 241 -1.46 25.11 -26.00
C ASP A 241 -2.99 24.95 -25.90
N SER A 242 -3.49 24.21 -24.90
CA SER A 242 -4.91 23.96 -24.70
C SER A 242 -5.27 24.16 -23.23
N LEU A 243 -5.99 25.23 -22.94
CA LEU A 243 -6.43 25.56 -21.58
C LEU A 243 -7.90 25.20 -21.39
N ARG A 244 -8.23 24.69 -20.19
CA ARG A 244 -9.60 24.45 -19.74
C ARG A 244 -9.84 25.06 -18.36
N CYS A 245 -11.10 25.39 -18.08
CA CYS A 245 -11.53 25.66 -16.72
C CYS A 245 -11.59 24.34 -15.93
N ALA A 246 -11.01 24.31 -14.74
CA ALA A 246 -11.10 23.23 -13.80
C ALA A 246 -11.82 23.66 -12.53
N PHE A 247 -12.64 22.76 -11.99
CA PHE A 247 -13.24 22.93 -10.68
C PHE A 247 -12.38 22.32 -9.58
N ILE A 248 -12.25 23.08 -8.50
CA ILE A 248 -11.70 22.64 -7.22
C ILE A 248 -12.86 22.63 -6.22
N TYR A 249 -13.21 21.44 -5.74
CA TYR A 249 -14.28 21.24 -4.78
C TYR A 249 -13.71 21.21 -3.37
N THR A 250 -14.34 21.94 -2.45
CA THR A 250 -14.01 21.94 -1.03
C THR A 250 -15.27 21.70 -0.21
N PHE A 251 -15.23 20.77 0.74
CA PHE A 251 -16.38 20.48 1.60
C PHE A 251 -15.92 19.87 2.93
N VAL A 252 -16.82 19.91 3.92
CA VAL A 252 -16.67 19.18 5.18
C VAL A 252 -17.49 17.91 5.09
N ASP A 253 -16.85 16.79 5.40
CA ASP A 253 -17.48 15.48 5.35
C ASP A 253 -18.33 15.19 6.60
N ARG A 254 -18.97 14.02 6.62
CA ARG A 254 -19.84 13.63 7.76
C ARG A 254 -19.09 13.34 9.04
N GLN A 255 -17.77 13.19 8.97
CA GLN A 255 -16.88 12.97 10.11
C GLN A 255 -16.29 14.30 10.63
N GLY A 256 -16.58 15.43 9.95
CA GLY A 256 -16.06 16.75 10.31
C GLY A 256 -14.73 17.10 9.63
N ASP A 257 -14.21 16.22 8.76
CA ASP A 257 -12.95 16.45 8.06
C ASP A 257 -13.15 17.32 6.82
N LYS A 258 -12.28 18.32 6.65
CA LYS A 258 -12.27 19.20 5.47
C LYS A 258 -11.47 18.56 4.35
N HIS A 259 -12.11 18.40 3.19
CA HIS A 259 -11.48 17.85 1.98
C HIS A 259 -11.44 18.87 0.85
N THR A 260 -10.37 18.84 0.06
CA THR A 260 -10.22 19.61 -1.17
C THR A 260 -9.73 18.72 -2.29
N VAL A 261 -10.43 18.72 -3.42
CA VAL A 261 -10.10 17.86 -4.58
C VAL A 261 -10.42 18.56 -5.90
N ARG A 262 -9.62 18.28 -6.94
CA ARG A 262 -9.90 18.76 -8.30
C ARG A 262 -10.79 17.80 -9.07
N ASP A 263 -11.52 18.34 -10.05
CA ASP A 263 -12.30 17.58 -11.03
C ASP A 263 -11.49 16.45 -11.69
N TYR A 264 -10.45 16.77 -12.44
CA TYR A 264 -9.66 15.87 -13.25
C TYR A 264 -8.25 16.43 -13.47
N ILE A 265 -7.23 15.61 -13.30
CA ILE A 265 -5.86 16.00 -13.64
C ILE A 265 -5.08 14.78 -14.09
N VAL A 266 -4.28 14.92 -15.13
CA VAL A 266 -3.30 13.93 -15.52
C VAL A 266 -1.99 14.25 -14.81
N SER A 267 -1.48 13.30 -14.03
CA SER A 267 -0.16 13.47 -13.41
C SER A 267 0.95 13.46 -14.47
N LYS A 268 2.16 13.90 -14.11
CA LYS A 268 3.33 13.91 -15.02
C LYS A 268 3.60 12.55 -15.71
N ASN A 269 3.17 11.45 -15.09
CA ASN A 269 3.35 10.09 -15.59
C ASN A 269 2.14 9.57 -16.40
N GLY A 270 1.24 10.45 -16.84
CA GLY A 270 0.05 10.07 -17.62
C GLY A 270 -1.10 9.49 -16.79
N THR A 271 -0.94 9.29 -15.47
CA THR A 271 -1.99 8.69 -14.64
C THR A 271 -3.10 9.71 -14.32
N PRO A 272 -4.39 9.40 -14.58
CA PRO A 272 -5.50 10.26 -14.21
C PRO A 272 -5.70 10.30 -12.69
N ARG A 273 -6.02 11.49 -12.17
CA ARG A 273 -6.34 11.76 -10.76
C ARG A 273 -7.53 12.72 -10.67
N GLY A 274 -8.03 12.93 -9.45
CA GLY A 274 -9.18 13.80 -9.17
C GLY A 274 -10.46 12.99 -8.92
N LEU A 275 -11.60 13.56 -9.28
CA LEU A 275 -12.92 12.94 -9.27
C LEU A 275 -13.24 12.20 -10.58
N GLY A 276 -12.60 12.60 -11.69
CA GLY A 276 -12.80 12.05 -13.04
C GLY A 276 -13.36 13.07 -14.02
N ARG A 277 -13.22 12.80 -15.33
CA ARG A 277 -13.63 13.71 -16.42
C ARG A 277 -15.10 14.13 -16.34
N LYS A 278 -15.99 13.23 -15.91
CA LYS A 278 -17.44 13.48 -15.76
C LYS A 278 -17.81 14.55 -14.73
N PHE A 279 -16.88 14.97 -13.88
CA PHE A 279 -17.07 16.03 -12.90
C PHE A 279 -16.32 17.31 -13.28
N THR A 280 -15.94 17.45 -14.55
CA THR A 280 -15.38 18.69 -15.09
C THR A 280 -16.50 19.65 -15.46
N PRO A 281 -16.24 20.97 -15.49
CA PRO A 281 -17.25 21.97 -15.88
C PRO A 281 -17.85 21.66 -17.24
N ILE A 282 -17.00 21.30 -18.22
CA ILE A 282 -17.41 21.03 -19.61
C ILE A 282 -18.39 19.86 -19.67
N GLU A 283 -18.07 18.74 -19.03
CA GLU A 283 -18.96 17.57 -19.03
C GLU A 283 -20.26 17.83 -18.26
N LEU A 284 -20.18 18.58 -17.14
CA LEU A 284 -21.38 18.92 -16.38
C LEU A 284 -22.30 19.87 -17.15
N GLU A 285 -21.73 20.86 -17.85
CA GLU A 285 -22.47 21.81 -18.71
C GLU A 285 -23.08 21.11 -19.94
N ARG A 286 -22.36 20.13 -20.49
CA ARG A 286 -22.83 19.31 -21.62
C ARG A 286 -24.13 18.57 -21.31
N ILE A 287 -24.31 18.07 -20.08
CA ILE A 287 -25.56 17.42 -19.63
C ILE A 287 -26.78 18.35 -19.80
N TYR A 288 -26.62 19.65 -19.63
CA TYR A 288 -27.71 20.62 -19.80
C TYR A 288 -27.88 21.08 -21.23
N SER A 289 -26.80 21.05 -22.03
CA SER A 289 -26.81 21.45 -23.43
C SER A 289 -27.39 20.36 -24.35
N GLU A 290 -27.22 19.08 -24.00
CA GLU A 290 -27.71 17.93 -24.76
C GLU A 290 -29.11 17.44 -24.29
N GLY A 291 -29.67 18.04 -23.24
CA GLY A 291 -30.91 17.61 -22.59
C GLY A 291 -30.66 16.47 -21.58
N LYS A 292 -31.27 16.56 -20.39
CA LYS A 292 -31.16 15.52 -19.35
C LYS A 292 -31.78 14.20 -19.88
N SER A 293 -30.95 13.20 -20.19
CA SER A 293 -31.40 11.84 -20.53
C SER A 293 -31.66 10.99 -19.29
#